data_AF-A0A1H2Z2N3-F1
#
_entry.id   AF-A0A1H2Z2N3-F1
#
_cell.length_a   1.000
_cell.length_b   1.000
_cell.length_c   1.000
_cell.angle_alpha   90.00
_cell.angle_beta   90.00
_cell.angle_gamma   90.00
#
_symmetry.space_group_name_H-M   'P 1'
#
loop_
_entity.id
_entity.type
_entity.pdbx_description
1 polymer ?
#
loop_
_entity_poly.entity_id
_entity_poly.type
_entity_poly.pdbx_seq_one_letter_code
_entity_poly.pdbx_strand_id
1 'polypeptide(L)'
;MLSNAEIEALEDILFAEPWGDEALDFFGLHGVISASVVGPVTLSPADVFRLATGSDTLPQEGIPDVFLGAVDKLAASMRSALDMGLPLELPEPEDGDPMNALENWCAGFVDTFLENEDLWLEINEDDTANLLVPMMTLSGLFEDEDFLKVRESEKLAKQMADAIPDSLTDLYLLYHAPA
;
A
#
# COMPACT_ATOMS: atom_id res chain seq x y z
N MET A 1 -0.14 9.35 -10.79
CA MET A 1 -1.49 9.22 -10.20
C MET A 1 -2.51 8.81 -11.26
N LEU A 2 -3.55 8.09 -10.84
CA LEU A 2 -4.74 7.82 -11.65
C LEU A 2 -5.65 9.06 -11.67
N SER A 3 -6.49 9.17 -12.70
CA SER A 3 -7.61 10.12 -12.73
C SER A 3 -8.83 9.55 -12.02
N ASN A 4 -9.75 10.39 -11.57
CA ASN A 4 -10.99 9.94 -10.90
C ASN A 4 -11.76 8.91 -11.73
N ALA A 5 -11.85 9.09 -13.06
CA ALA A 5 -12.51 8.13 -13.94
C ALA A 5 -11.78 6.77 -14.01
N GLU A 6 -10.46 6.73 -13.87
CA GLU A 6 -9.70 5.47 -13.77
C GLU A 6 -9.89 4.81 -12.39
N ILE A 7 -10.02 5.61 -11.33
CA ILE A 7 -10.32 5.12 -9.97
C ILE A 7 -11.72 4.51 -9.94
N GLU A 8 -12.74 5.21 -10.44
CA GLU A 8 -14.11 4.70 -10.54
C GLU A 8 -14.16 3.38 -11.33
N ALA A 9 -13.48 3.31 -12.47
CA ALA A 9 -13.44 2.09 -13.29
C ALA A 9 -12.72 0.91 -12.61
N LEU A 10 -11.74 1.19 -11.75
CA LEU A 10 -11.06 0.20 -10.93
C LEU A 10 -11.98 -0.29 -9.81
N GLU A 11 -12.65 0.61 -9.11
CA GLU A 11 -13.58 0.28 -8.02
C GLU A 11 -14.80 -0.49 -8.52
N ASP A 12 -15.33 -0.16 -9.72
CA ASP A 12 -16.37 -0.93 -10.39
C ASP A 12 -16.00 -2.40 -10.57
N ILE A 13 -14.70 -2.70 -10.75
CA ILE A 13 -14.19 -4.07 -10.85
C ILE A 13 -14.09 -4.70 -9.47
N LEU A 14 -13.45 -4.01 -8.51
CA LEU A 14 -13.18 -4.54 -7.18
C LEU A 14 -14.46 -4.80 -6.38
N PHE A 15 -15.44 -3.91 -6.48
CA PHE A 15 -16.70 -4.02 -5.74
C PHE A 15 -17.76 -4.89 -6.46
N ALA A 16 -17.43 -5.45 -7.63
CA ALA A 16 -18.28 -6.44 -8.27
C ALA A 16 -18.19 -7.80 -7.57
N GLU A 17 -19.28 -8.56 -7.63
CA GLU A 17 -19.28 -9.98 -7.27
C GLU A 17 -18.25 -10.74 -8.13
N PRO A 18 -17.42 -11.63 -7.53
CA PRO A 18 -17.58 -12.22 -6.20
C PRO A 18 -16.75 -11.58 -5.08
N TRP A 19 -16.12 -10.41 -5.30
CA TRP A 19 -15.15 -9.85 -4.35
C TRP A 19 -15.79 -8.84 -3.40
N GLY A 20 -16.46 -7.83 -3.94
CA GLY A 20 -17.38 -6.93 -3.23
C GLY A 20 -16.91 -6.49 -1.84
N ASP A 21 -17.36 -7.24 -0.83
CA ASP A 21 -17.13 -6.96 0.59
C ASP A 21 -15.71 -7.27 1.09
N GLU A 22 -14.97 -8.15 0.41
CA GLU A 22 -13.60 -8.56 0.79
C GLU A 22 -12.52 -7.81 -0.02
N ALA A 23 -12.93 -7.07 -1.05
CA ALA A 23 -12.00 -6.33 -1.89
C ALA A 23 -11.49 -5.06 -1.18
N LEU A 24 -10.23 -4.73 -1.44
CA LEU A 24 -9.66 -3.44 -1.08
C LEU A 24 -10.36 -2.32 -1.87
N ASP A 25 -10.44 -1.14 -1.26
CA ASP A 25 -10.72 0.08 -1.99
C ASP A 25 -9.47 0.60 -2.71
N PHE A 26 -9.60 1.74 -3.41
CA PHE A 26 -8.47 2.36 -4.09
C PHE A 26 -7.30 2.68 -3.14
N PHE A 27 -7.57 3.10 -1.90
CA PHE A 27 -6.52 3.46 -0.94
C PHE A 27 -5.72 2.22 -0.52
N GLY A 28 -6.40 1.12 -0.21
CA GLY A 28 -5.78 -0.16 0.09
C GLY A 28 -4.95 -0.69 -1.08
N LEU A 29 -5.49 -0.66 -2.32
CA LEU A 29 -4.72 -1.07 -3.50
C LEU A 29 -3.48 -0.18 -3.70
N HIS A 30 -3.61 1.12 -3.47
CA HIS A 30 -2.46 2.03 -3.55
C HIS A 30 -1.39 1.66 -2.51
N GLY A 31 -1.79 1.25 -1.30
CA GLY A 31 -0.90 0.70 -0.27
C GLY A 31 -0.15 -0.54 -0.75
N VAL A 32 -0.87 -1.51 -1.33
CA VAL A 32 -0.30 -2.74 -1.93
C VAL A 32 0.76 -2.42 -2.98
N ILE A 33 0.44 -1.51 -3.90
CA ILE A 33 1.35 -1.13 -4.98
C ILE A 33 2.56 -0.38 -4.43
N SER A 34 2.36 0.45 -3.40
CA SER A 34 3.46 1.18 -2.75
C SER A 34 4.45 0.20 -2.13
N ALA A 35 3.98 -0.81 -1.39
CA ALA A 35 4.83 -1.86 -0.82
C ALA A 35 5.58 -2.66 -1.90
N SER A 36 4.90 -3.03 -3.00
CA SER A 36 5.51 -3.72 -4.16
C SER A 36 6.57 -2.88 -4.88
N VAL A 37 6.47 -1.54 -4.80
CA VAL A 37 7.42 -0.61 -5.42
C VAL A 37 8.62 -0.31 -4.52
N VAL A 38 8.40 -0.14 -3.22
CA VAL A 38 9.47 0.25 -2.27
C VAL A 38 10.21 -0.92 -1.64
N GLY A 39 9.58 -2.09 -1.62
CA GLY A 39 10.10 -3.28 -1.00
C GLY A 39 11.04 -4.11 -1.90
N PRO A 40 11.60 -5.20 -1.34
CA PRO A 40 12.53 -6.08 -2.05
C PRO A 40 11.86 -6.92 -3.16
N VAL A 41 10.52 -7.01 -3.16
CA VAL A 41 9.76 -7.89 -4.05
C VAL A 41 8.81 -7.07 -4.91
N THR A 42 9.04 -7.09 -6.22
CA THR A 42 8.04 -6.63 -7.19
C THR A 42 7.00 -7.72 -7.40
N LEU A 43 5.77 -7.47 -6.95
CA LEU A 43 4.65 -8.39 -7.10
C LEU A 43 4.26 -8.60 -8.56
N SER A 44 3.81 -9.80 -8.90
CA SER A 44 3.17 -10.05 -10.19
C SER A 44 1.77 -9.43 -10.23
N PRO A 45 1.21 -9.13 -11.42
CA PRO A 45 -0.17 -8.65 -11.51
C PRO A 45 -1.19 -9.62 -10.89
N ALA A 46 -0.89 -10.92 -10.90
CA ALA A 46 -1.72 -11.93 -10.26
C ALA A 46 -1.70 -11.82 -8.73
N ASP A 47 -0.55 -11.57 -8.12
CA ASP A 47 -0.44 -11.41 -6.67
C ASP A 47 -1.12 -10.11 -6.21
N VAL A 48 -0.91 -9.01 -6.95
CA VAL A 48 -1.62 -7.75 -6.69
C VAL A 48 -3.13 -7.95 -6.78
N PHE A 49 -3.61 -8.70 -7.78
CA PHE A 49 -5.04 -8.97 -7.92
C PHE A 49 -5.59 -9.80 -6.76
N ARG A 50 -4.87 -10.83 -6.31
CA ARG A 50 -5.30 -11.64 -5.15
C ARG A 50 -5.39 -10.80 -3.88
N LEU A 51 -4.37 -10.00 -3.59
CA LEU A 51 -4.37 -9.08 -2.45
C LEU A 51 -5.52 -8.07 -2.54
N ALA A 52 -5.73 -7.48 -3.72
CA ALA A 52 -6.78 -6.49 -3.94
C ALA A 52 -8.20 -7.05 -3.78
N THR A 53 -8.39 -8.36 -4.00
CA THR A 53 -9.72 -8.99 -4.01
C THR A 53 -9.98 -9.90 -2.82
N GLY A 54 -8.97 -10.17 -1.99
CA GLY A 54 -9.02 -11.20 -0.95
C GLY A 54 -9.12 -12.63 -1.49
N SER A 55 -9.06 -12.84 -2.82
CA SER A 55 -9.28 -14.14 -3.44
C SER A 55 -7.98 -14.90 -3.67
N ASP A 56 -7.95 -16.19 -3.34
CA ASP A 56 -6.86 -17.09 -3.74
C ASP A 56 -6.87 -17.44 -5.24
N THR A 57 -7.95 -17.09 -5.95
CA THR A 57 -8.17 -17.50 -7.34
C THR A 57 -8.27 -16.31 -8.29
N LEU A 58 -7.79 -16.52 -9.52
CA LEU A 58 -7.97 -15.54 -10.59
C LEU A 58 -9.29 -15.79 -11.35
N PRO A 59 -9.90 -14.76 -11.95
CA PRO A 59 -11.04 -14.92 -12.83
C PRO A 59 -10.71 -15.87 -13.98
N GLN A 60 -11.68 -16.69 -14.40
CA GLN A 60 -11.48 -17.64 -15.50
C GLN A 60 -11.13 -16.94 -16.82
N GLU A 61 -11.69 -15.74 -17.05
CA GLU A 61 -11.44 -14.93 -18.24
C GLU A 61 -10.11 -14.15 -18.16
N GLY A 62 -9.40 -14.23 -17.03
CA GLY A 62 -8.19 -13.47 -16.74
C GLY A 62 -8.46 -12.17 -15.98
N ILE A 63 -7.38 -11.50 -15.58
CA ILE A 63 -7.45 -10.22 -14.88
C ILE A 63 -7.88 -9.14 -15.90
N PRO A 64 -8.87 -8.29 -15.59
CA PRO A 64 -9.31 -7.24 -16.50
C PRO A 64 -8.17 -6.28 -16.90
N ASP A 65 -8.09 -5.93 -18.19
CA ASP A 65 -7.06 -5.01 -18.72
C ASP A 65 -7.07 -3.64 -18.04
N VAL A 66 -8.24 -3.17 -17.60
CA VAL A 66 -8.39 -1.92 -16.84
C VAL A 66 -7.64 -1.98 -15.51
N PHE A 67 -7.77 -3.08 -14.77
CA PHE A 67 -7.02 -3.32 -13.54
C PHE A 67 -5.52 -3.38 -13.82
N LEU A 68 -5.11 -4.15 -14.82
CA LEU A 68 -3.70 -4.28 -15.20
C LEU A 68 -3.07 -2.92 -15.58
N GLY A 69 -3.79 -2.12 -16.38
CA GLY A 69 -3.34 -0.79 -16.79
C GLY A 69 -3.26 0.19 -15.62
N ALA A 70 -4.22 0.14 -14.69
CA ALA A 70 -4.21 0.97 -13.49
C ALA A 70 -3.01 0.65 -12.57
N VAL A 71 -2.78 -0.64 -12.31
CA VAL A 71 -1.64 -1.12 -11.50
C VAL A 71 -0.30 -0.71 -12.13
N ASP A 72 -0.13 -0.93 -13.44
CA ASP A 72 1.11 -0.56 -14.14
C ASP A 72 1.35 0.95 -14.10
N LYS A 73 0.32 1.75 -14.36
CA LYS A 73 0.39 3.22 -14.32
C LYS A 73 0.75 3.74 -12.93
N LEU A 74 0.14 3.18 -11.87
CA LEU A 74 0.46 3.54 -10.48
C LEU A 74 1.92 3.21 -10.16
N ALA A 75 2.32 1.97 -10.39
CA ALA A 75 3.66 1.50 -10.05
C ALA A 75 4.75 2.26 -10.84
N ALA A 76 4.52 2.54 -12.13
CA ALA A 76 5.42 3.34 -12.95
C ALA A 76 5.53 4.79 -12.46
N SER A 77 4.41 5.40 -12.05
CA SER A 77 4.37 6.76 -11.50
C SER A 77 5.16 6.84 -10.18
N MET A 78 4.99 5.87 -9.28
CA MET A 78 5.69 5.84 -7.99
C MET A 78 7.19 5.63 -8.17
N ARG A 79 7.59 4.64 -8.98
CA ARG A 79 9.01 4.41 -9.30
C ARG A 79 9.66 5.65 -9.89
N SER A 80 8.99 6.31 -10.85
CA SER A 80 9.53 7.52 -11.45
C SER A 80 9.72 8.66 -10.44
N ALA A 81 8.84 8.81 -9.45
CA ALA A 81 8.99 9.81 -8.41
C ALA A 81 10.19 9.49 -7.50
N LEU A 82 10.29 8.25 -7.03
CA LEU A 82 11.34 7.79 -6.15
C LEU A 82 12.73 7.81 -6.82
N ASP A 83 12.81 7.44 -8.11
CA ASP A 83 14.03 7.56 -8.92
C ASP A 83 14.52 9.01 -9.03
N MET A 84 13.61 9.98 -8.95
CA MET A 84 13.94 11.42 -8.92
C MET A 84 14.22 11.95 -7.50
N GLY A 85 14.16 11.09 -6.47
CA GLY A 85 14.29 11.47 -5.07
C GLY A 85 13.11 12.29 -4.55
N LEU A 86 11.94 12.16 -5.17
CA LEU A 86 10.70 12.80 -4.72
C LEU A 86 9.95 11.85 -3.79
N PRO A 87 9.41 12.34 -2.66
CA PRO A 87 8.55 11.53 -1.81
C PRO A 87 7.27 11.13 -2.56
N LEU A 88 6.71 9.98 -2.20
CA LEU A 88 5.41 9.56 -2.74
C LEU A 88 4.30 10.44 -2.17
N GLU A 89 3.40 10.88 -3.05
CA GLU A 89 2.14 11.52 -2.66
C GLU A 89 1.12 10.42 -2.36
N LEU A 90 0.61 10.40 -1.12
CA LEU A 90 -0.46 9.48 -0.74
C LEU A 90 -1.81 10.00 -1.27
N PRO A 91 -2.72 9.11 -1.70
CA PRO A 91 -4.05 9.51 -2.13
C PRO A 91 -4.86 10.03 -0.94
N GLU A 92 -5.47 11.20 -1.11
CA GLU A 92 -6.43 11.78 -0.17
C GLU A 92 -7.86 11.66 -0.72
N PRO A 93 -8.87 11.37 0.13
CA PRO A 93 -10.25 11.34 -0.32
C PRO A 93 -10.77 12.75 -0.62
N GLU A 94 -11.61 12.89 -1.66
CA GLU A 94 -12.28 14.17 -1.95
C GLU A 94 -13.28 14.55 -0.85
N ASP A 95 -13.95 13.55 -0.28
CA ASP A 95 -14.92 13.65 0.81
C ASP A 95 -14.67 12.56 1.85
N GLY A 96 -14.86 12.85 3.13
CA GLY A 96 -14.73 11.88 4.22
C GLY A 96 -13.58 12.19 5.18
N ASP A 97 -13.20 11.20 5.99
CA ASP A 97 -12.09 11.32 6.94
C ASP A 97 -10.79 10.82 6.28
N PRO A 98 -9.78 11.68 6.09
CA PRO A 98 -8.48 11.28 5.55
C PRO A 98 -7.79 10.18 6.36
N MET A 99 -8.08 10.07 7.66
CA MET A 99 -7.50 9.04 8.50
C MET A 99 -8.03 7.63 8.15
N ASN A 100 -9.30 7.51 7.73
CA ASN A 100 -9.84 6.22 7.29
C ASN A 100 -9.19 5.77 5.98
N ALA A 101 -8.99 6.70 5.03
CA ALA A 101 -8.28 6.42 3.79
C ALA A 101 -6.83 6.00 4.06
N LEU A 102 -6.17 6.67 5.01
CA LEU A 102 -4.81 6.33 5.42
C LEU A 102 -4.73 4.97 6.13
N GLU A 103 -5.71 4.62 6.97
CA GLU A 103 -5.82 3.32 7.62
C GLU A 103 -5.91 2.20 6.56
N ASN A 104 -6.81 2.34 5.58
CA ASN A 104 -6.95 1.39 4.47
C ASN A 104 -5.67 1.27 3.64
N TRP A 105 -5.01 2.40 3.35
CA TRP A 105 -3.72 2.39 2.68
C TRP A 105 -2.65 1.64 3.49
N CYS A 106 -2.59 1.88 4.81
CA CYS A 106 -1.63 1.22 5.69
C CYS A 106 -1.92 -0.28 5.80
N ALA A 107 -3.19 -0.70 5.84
CA ALA A 107 -3.57 -2.11 5.83
C ALA A 107 -3.08 -2.81 4.56
N GLY A 108 -3.37 -2.26 3.37
CA GLY A 108 -2.91 -2.85 2.10
C GLY A 108 -1.37 -2.91 1.98
N PHE A 109 -0.67 -1.90 2.50
CA PHE A 109 0.79 -1.92 2.58
C PHE A 109 1.29 -3.06 3.50
N VAL A 110 0.74 -3.18 4.71
CA VAL A 110 1.15 -4.17 5.71
C VAL A 110 0.86 -5.59 5.24
N ASP A 111 -0.32 -5.85 4.66
CA ASP A 111 -0.65 -7.18 4.12
C ASP A 111 0.37 -7.61 3.06
N THR A 112 0.80 -6.67 2.21
CA THR A 112 1.82 -6.94 1.18
C THR A 112 3.20 -7.21 1.79
N PHE A 113 3.57 -6.48 2.85
CA PHE A 113 4.80 -6.73 3.59
C PHE A 113 4.78 -8.14 4.22
N LEU A 114 3.69 -8.53 4.88
CA LEU A 114 3.56 -9.80 5.58
C LEU A 114 3.67 -11.02 4.64
N GLU A 115 3.20 -10.92 3.39
CA GLU A 115 3.34 -11.98 2.39
C GLU A 115 4.81 -12.37 2.11
N ASN A 116 5.74 -11.44 2.30
CA ASN A 116 7.16 -11.65 2.00
C ASN A 116 8.06 -11.17 3.15
N GLU A 117 7.59 -11.26 4.40
CA GLU A 117 8.27 -10.70 5.58
C GLU A 117 9.75 -11.09 5.66
N ASP A 118 10.07 -12.39 5.46
CA ASP A 118 11.44 -12.90 5.49
C ASP A 118 12.38 -12.13 4.54
N LEU A 119 11.90 -11.74 3.35
CA LEU A 119 12.69 -11.01 2.35
C LEU A 119 12.86 -9.52 2.72
N TRP A 120 11.86 -8.93 3.36
CA TRP A 120 11.97 -7.57 3.91
C TRP A 120 12.98 -7.49 5.04
N LEU A 121 13.03 -8.49 5.91
CA LEU A 121 13.93 -8.46 7.06
C LEU A 121 15.36 -8.95 6.73
N GLU A 122 15.61 -9.48 5.52
CA GLU A 122 16.89 -10.11 5.15
C GLU A 122 18.08 -9.13 5.12
N ILE A 123 17.92 -7.93 4.57
CA ILE A 123 19.04 -6.99 4.36
C ILE A 123 19.42 -6.29 5.67
N ASN A 124 18.43 -5.73 6.37
CA ASN A 124 18.64 -4.97 7.59
C ASN A 124 17.34 -4.95 8.43
N GLU A 125 17.14 -6.00 9.22
CA GLU A 125 15.94 -6.20 10.05
C GLU A 125 15.63 -4.98 10.91
N ASP A 126 16.61 -4.44 11.65
CA ASP A 126 16.40 -3.34 12.59
C ASP A 126 15.93 -2.06 11.87
N ASP A 127 16.61 -1.67 10.78
CA ASP A 127 16.25 -0.47 10.03
C ASP A 127 14.91 -0.64 9.30
N THR A 128 14.68 -1.80 8.66
CA THR A 128 13.40 -2.11 8.02
C THR A 128 12.25 -2.06 9.03
N ALA A 129 12.38 -2.71 10.18
CA ALA A 129 11.35 -2.74 11.20
C ALA A 129 11.01 -1.33 11.69
N ASN A 130 12.02 -0.48 11.93
CA ASN A 130 11.82 0.92 12.33
C ASN A 130 11.05 1.72 11.26
N LEU A 131 11.38 1.53 9.98
CA LEU A 131 10.73 2.22 8.87
C LEU A 131 9.26 1.79 8.67
N LEU A 132 8.92 0.55 9.04
CA LEU A 132 7.57 -0.02 8.93
C LEU A 132 6.62 0.42 10.04
N VAL A 133 7.14 0.90 11.19
CA VAL A 133 6.32 1.25 12.37
C VAL A 133 5.13 2.16 12.07
N PRO A 134 5.25 3.25 11.27
CA PRO A 134 4.11 4.12 10.99
C PRO A 134 2.96 3.37 10.30
N MET A 135 3.28 2.56 9.28
CA MET A 135 2.31 1.77 8.53
C MET A 135 1.68 0.69 9.41
N MET A 136 2.49 -0.04 10.19
CA MET A 136 1.96 -1.04 11.14
C MET A 136 1.03 -0.41 12.17
N THR A 137 1.43 0.70 12.76
CA THR A 137 0.65 1.39 13.80
C THR A 137 -0.70 1.86 13.27
N LEU A 138 -0.70 2.50 12.09
CA LEU A 138 -1.88 3.11 11.49
C LEU A 138 -2.77 2.14 10.69
N SER A 139 -2.31 0.91 10.43
CA SER A 139 -3.07 -0.10 9.67
C SER A 139 -4.34 -0.64 10.35
N GLY A 140 -4.47 -0.48 11.67
CA GLY A 140 -5.56 -1.10 12.42
C GLY A 140 -5.45 -2.63 12.62
N LEU A 141 -4.50 -3.30 11.96
CA LEU A 141 -4.39 -4.77 11.95
C LEU A 141 -3.84 -5.38 13.25
N PHE A 142 -3.18 -4.58 14.07
CA PHE A 142 -2.53 -5.03 15.30
C PHE A 142 -3.23 -4.50 16.56
N GLU A 143 -3.43 -5.39 17.53
CA GLU A 143 -4.01 -5.11 18.86
C GLU A 143 -2.97 -4.73 19.93
N ASP A 144 -1.74 -4.40 19.52
CA ASP A 144 -0.67 -4.00 20.45
C ASP A 144 -1.06 -2.73 21.24
N GLU A 145 -0.82 -2.74 22.56
CA GLU A 145 -1.23 -1.66 23.46
C GLU A 145 -0.56 -0.32 23.11
N ASP A 146 0.69 -0.35 22.66
CA ASP A 146 1.43 0.87 22.32
C ASP A 146 0.97 1.42 20.96
N PHE A 147 0.64 0.56 20.00
CA PHE A 147 0.00 1.00 18.74
C PHE A 147 -1.38 1.61 18.99
N LEU A 148 -2.19 1.00 19.85
CA LEU A 148 -3.50 1.53 20.24
C LEU A 148 -3.38 2.92 20.88
N LYS A 149 -2.45 3.11 21.82
CA LYS A 149 -2.21 4.43 22.45
C LYS A 149 -1.82 5.50 21.43
N VAL A 150 -1.04 5.15 20.41
CA VAL A 150 -0.66 6.08 19.35
C VAL A 150 -1.88 6.46 18.51
N ARG A 151 -2.68 5.47 18.07
CA ARG A 151 -3.90 5.71 17.27
C ARG A 151 -4.95 6.56 18.01
N GLU A 152 -5.13 6.34 19.32
CA GLU A 152 -6.06 7.12 20.15
C GLU A 152 -5.60 8.56 20.40
N SER A 153 -4.33 8.89 20.08
CA SER A 153 -3.80 10.24 20.21
C SER A 153 -3.71 10.92 18.85
N GLU A 154 -4.62 11.86 18.57
CA GLU A 154 -4.64 12.66 17.33
C GLU A 154 -3.25 13.23 16.97
N LYS A 155 -2.50 13.70 17.97
CA LYS A 155 -1.15 14.22 17.79
C LYS A 155 -0.17 13.12 17.34
N LEU A 156 -0.17 11.97 18.00
CA LEU A 156 0.80 10.90 17.70
C LEU A 156 0.44 10.20 16.39
N ALA A 157 -0.85 9.94 16.14
CA ALA A 157 -1.35 9.42 14.87
C ALA A 157 -0.94 10.34 13.71
N LYS A 158 -1.12 11.65 13.85
CA LYS A 158 -0.65 12.62 12.84
C LYS A 158 0.87 12.58 12.65
N GLN A 159 1.65 12.44 13.73
CA GLN A 159 3.11 12.32 13.61
C GLN A 159 3.54 11.07 12.85
N MET A 160 2.85 9.94 13.05
CA MET A 160 3.08 8.72 12.26
C MET A 160 2.69 8.95 10.80
N ALA A 161 1.53 9.55 10.55
CA ALA A 161 1.06 9.84 9.19
C ALA A 161 2.05 10.74 8.42
N ASP A 162 2.52 11.81 9.06
CA ASP A 162 3.48 12.75 8.47
C ASP A 162 4.86 12.10 8.21
N ALA A 163 5.19 10.98 8.85
CA ALA A 163 6.45 10.25 8.68
C ALA A 163 6.43 9.22 7.52
N ILE A 164 5.24 8.77 7.07
CA ILE A 164 5.12 7.73 6.05
C ILE A 164 5.88 8.06 4.75
N PRO A 165 5.77 9.27 4.16
CA PRO A 165 6.46 9.56 2.90
C PRO A 165 7.99 9.45 2.99
N ASP A 166 8.56 9.86 4.13
CA ASP A 166 9.99 9.73 4.40
C ASP A 166 10.36 8.24 4.58
N SER A 167 9.57 7.49 5.37
CA SER A 167 9.75 6.03 5.51
C SER A 167 9.74 5.30 4.16
N LEU A 168 8.82 5.65 3.25
CA LEU A 168 8.74 5.05 1.92
C LEU A 168 9.97 5.35 1.06
N THR A 169 10.48 6.58 1.17
CA THR A 169 11.70 6.98 0.46
C THR A 169 12.91 6.20 0.99
N ASP A 170 13.03 6.09 2.30
CA ASP A 170 14.14 5.38 2.96
C ASP A 170 14.08 3.87 2.68
N LEU A 171 12.88 3.26 2.69
CA LEU A 171 12.68 1.86 2.27
C LEU A 171 13.12 1.67 0.81
N TYR A 172 12.68 2.55 -0.10
CA TYR A 172 13.06 2.46 -1.50
C TYR A 172 14.59 2.54 -1.68
N LEU A 173 15.25 3.47 -0.97
CA LEU A 173 16.70 3.58 -0.99
C LEU A 173 17.38 2.33 -0.41
N LEU A 174 16.85 1.76 0.67
CA LEU A 174 17.40 0.56 1.30
C LEU A 174 17.45 -0.64 0.33
N TYR A 175 16.41 -0.84 -0.48
CA TYR A 175 16.33 -2.00 -1.39
C TYR A 175 16.80 -1.74 -2.81
N HIS A 176 16.78 -0.49 -3.29
CA HIS A 176 17.02 -0.18 -4.70
C HIS A 176 18.22 0.74 -4.96
N ALA A 177 18.81 1.38 -3.94
CA ALA A 177 20.01 2.18 -4.16
C ALA A 177 21.21 1.27 -4.51
N PRO A 178 22.07 1.68 -5.46
CA PRO A 178 23.31 0.96 -5.75
C PRO A 178 24.24 0.95 -4.53
N ALA A 179 24.85 -0.21 -4.25
CA ALA A 179 25.89 -0.36 -3.23
C ALA A 179 27.21 0.34 -3.58
#